data_AF-A0A7X9HRP6-F1
#
_entry.id   AF-A0A7X9HRP6-F1
#
_cell.length_a   1.000
_cell.length_b   1.000
_cell.length_c   1.000
_cell.angle_alpha   90.00
_cell.angle_beta   90.00
_cell.angle_gamma   90.00
#
_symmetry.space_group_name_H-M   'P 1'
#
loop_
_entity.id
_entity.type
_entity.pdbx_description
1 polymer ?
#
loop_
_entity_poly.entity_id
_entity_poly.type
_entity_poly.pdbx_seq_one_letter_code
_entity_poly.pdbx_strand_id
1 'polypeptide(L)'
;MNKDFLFELYGNALKVEKTYGIPALFNVAQAVLESGWELKPIKDCNTGKNSYNIFGIKHHGGDFVEAYTNEYSNGKWITIKARFQSYESFEKCFEDHSQLLLKPLYKPCLDEHKKTGNIVNYVKCVAKNYATDVLYADKILNIIETLKKYLGLEYKYEKEEAKKFVVAKGLFKPDGTEDYWTRTINREDLAVILKRLGGA
;
A
#
# COMPACT_ATOMS: atom_id res chain seq x y z
N MET A 1 -1.27 -12.65 -7.26
CA MET A 1 -1.31 -11.87 -6.01
C MET A 1 -2.50 -12.33 -5.19
N ASN A 2 -2.29 -12.71 -3.93
CA ASN A 2 -3.37 -13.11 -3.02
C ASN A 2 -4.18 -11.86 -2.64
N LYS A 3 -5.50 -11.88 -2.86
CA LYS A 3 -6.39 -10.74 -2.58
C LYS A 3 -6.46 -10.41 -1.10
N ASP A 4 -6.58 -11.41 -0.23
CA ASP A 4 -6.71 -11.21 1.22
C ASP A 4 -5.45 -10.55 1.78
N PHE A 5 -4.30 -10.97 1.29
CA PHE A 5 -3.03 -10.36 1.65
C PHE A 5 -2.92 -8.91 1.16
N LEU A 6 -3.43 -8.61 -0.04
CA LEU A 6 -3.48 -7.23 -0.52
C LEU A 6 -4.42 -6.35 0.32
N PHE A 7 -5.56 -6.89 0.76
CA PHE A 7 -6.46 -6.19 1.68
C PHE A 7 -5.78 -5.91 3.03
N GLU A 8 -5.04 -6.88 3.57
CA GLU A 8 -4.24 -6.69 4.78
C GLU A 8 -3.22 -5.56 4.61
N LEU A 9 -2.44 -5.58 3.53
CA LEU A 9 -1.46 -4.54 3.25
C LEU A 9 -2.11 -3.16 3.09
N TYR A 10 -3.20 -3.08 2.33
CA TYR A 10 -3.92 -1.83 2.13
C TYR A 10 -4.52 -1.29 3.44
N GLY A 11 -5.08 -2.16 4.29
CA GLY A 11 -5.57 -1.80 5.61
C GLY A 11 -4.48 -1.23 6.52
N ASN A 12 -3.28 -1.82 6.52
CA ASN A 12 -2.13 -1.28 7.25
C ASN A 12 -1.66 0.06 6.66
N ALA A 13 -1.58 0.18 5.34
CA ALA A 13 -1.22 1.42 4.67
C ALA A 13 -2.23 2.56 4.96
N LEU A 14 -3.52 2.27 5.11
CA LEU A 14 -4.55 3.24 5.49
C LEU A 14 -4.34 3.81 6.90
N LYS A 15 -3.91 2.98 7.85
CA LYS A 15 -3.56 3.46 9.20
C LYS A 15 -2.37 4.43 9.15
N VAL A 16 -1.36 4.09 8.35
CA VAL A 16 -0.19 4.95 8.12
C VAL A 16 -0.59 6.24 7.40
N GLU A 17 -1.47 6.18 6.40
CA GLU A 17 -2.03 7.36 5.73
C GLU A 17 -2.70 8.31 6.74
N LYS A 18 -3.47 7.78 7.70
CA LYS A 18 -4.11 8.60 8.74
C LYS A 18 -3.10 9.39 9.58
N THR A 19 -1.94 8.80 9.86
CA THR A 19 -0.91 9.40 10.71
C THR A 19 -0.01 10.36 9.92
N TYR A 20 0.40 9.98 8.71
CA TYR A 20 1.46 10.69 7.96
C TYR A 20 0.93 11.44 6.72
N GLY A 21 -0.28 11.14 6.26
CA GLY A 21 -0.90 11.73 5.07
C GLY A 21 -0.36 11.20 3.74
N ILE A 22 0.51 10.18 3.75
CA ILE A 22 1.00 9.52 2.54
C ILE A 22 -0.12 8.64 1.98
N PRO A 23 -0.53 8.80 0.71
CA PRO A 23 -1.66 8.05 0.16
C PRO A 23 -1.42 6.53 0.23
N ALA A 24 -2.35 5.77 0.83
CA ALA A 24 -2.17 4.34 1.02
C ALA A 24 -2.01 3.58 -0.31
N LEU A 25 -2.78 3.96 -1.33
CA LEU A 25 -2.66 3.37 -2.67
C LEU A 25 -1.28 3.63 -3.30
N PHE A 26 -0.68 4.80 -3.05
CA PHE A 26 0.66 5.09 -3.53
C PHE A 26 1.69 4.20 -2.83
N ASN A 27 1.59 4.09 -1.50
CA ASN A 27 2.54 3.33 -0.71
C ASN A 27 2.50 1.82 -1.07
N VAL A 28 1.30 1.25 -1.20
CA VAL A 28 1.12 -0.13 -1.69
C VAL A 28 1.59 -0.28 -3.14
N ALA A 29 1.35 0.70 -4.01
CA ALA A 29 1.81 0.64 -5.39
C ALA A 29 3.35 0.64 -5.50
N GLN A 30 4.03 1.38 -4.63
CA GLN A 30 5.48 1.31 -4.53
C GLN A 30 5.92 -0.09 -4.06
N ALA A 31 5.32 -0.66 -3.01
CA ALA A 31 5.66 -2.02 -2.58
C ALA A 31 5.48 -3.05 -3.71
N VAL A 32 4.41 -2.92 -4.50
CA VAL A 32 4.18 -3.76 -5.69
C VAL A 32 5.28 -3.58 -6.72
N LEU A 33 5.67 -2.33 -7.01
CA LEU A 33 6.72 -2.04 -7.99
C LEU A 33 8.08 -2.58 -7.52
N GLU A 34 8.48 -2.28 -6.29
CA GLU A 34 9.77 -2.67 -5.71
C GLU A 34 9.91 -4.19 -5.55
N SER A 35 8.81 -4.90 -5.30
CA SER A 35 8.78 -6.36 -5.18
C SER A 35 8.54 -7.10 -6.49
N GLY A 36 8.40 -6.40 -7.62
CA GLY A 36 8.09 -7.02 -8.90
C GLY A 36 6.75 -7.79 -8.88
N TRP A 37 5.73 -7.24 -8.22
CA TRP A 37 4.39 -7.83 -8.01
C TRP A 37 4.32 -9.05 -7.08
N GLU A 38 5.42 -9.46 -6.47
CA GLU A 38 5.41 -10.61 -5.57
C GLU A 38 4.88 -10.27 -4.18
N LEU A 39 5.15 -9.05 -3.68
CA LEU A 39 4.83 -8.59 -2.33
C LEU A 39 5.27 -9.57 -1.22
N LYS A 40 6.27 -10.41 -1.47
CA LYS A 40 6.76 -11.37 -0.49
C LYS A 40 7.68 -10.67 0.49
N PRO A 41 7.39 -10.73 1.80
CA PRO A 41 8.31 -10.20 2.80
C PRO A 41 9.63 -10.96 2.75
N ILE A 42 10.73 -10.25 2.94
CA ILE A 42 12.04 -10.89 3.10
C ILE A 42 11.98 -11.79 4.34
N LYS A 43 12.52 -13.01 4.21
CA LYS A 43 12.67 -13.95 5.33
C LYS A 43 14.14 -14.16 5.61
N ASP A 44 14.45 -14.34 6.89
CA ASP A 44 15.79 -14.71 7.31
C ASP A 44 16.22 -16.04 6.67
N CYS A 45 17.39 -16.08 6.05
CA CYS A 45 17.86 -17.24 5.30
C CYS A 45 18.27 -18.42 6.19
N ASN A 46 18.50 -18.18 7.50
CA ASN A 46 18.93 -19.23 8.42
C ASN A 46 17.74 -19.76 9.24
N THR A 47 16.86 -18.86 9.69
CA THR A 47 15.77 -19.18 10.63
C THR A 47 14.39 -19.20 9.98
N GLY A 48 14.24 -18.63 8.78
CA GLY A 48 12.93 -18.45 8.13
C GLY A 48 12.05 -17.37 8.78
N LYS A 49 12.56 -16.62 9.77
CA LYS A 49 11.84 -15.53 10.44
C LYS A 49 11.32 -14.54 9.40
N ASN A 50 10.02 -14.22 9.46
CA ASN A 50 9.42 -13.18 8.65
C ASN A 50 9.84 -11.80 9.17
N SER A 51 10.38 -10.96 8.29
CA SER A 51 10.78 -9.59 8.62
C SER A 51 9.70 -8.55 8.41
N TYR A 52 8.58 -8.91 7.76
CA TYR A 52 7.56 -8.01 7.23
C TYR A 52 8.07 -6.98 6.20
N ASN A 53 9.36 -7.03 5.82
CA ASN A 53 9.96 -6.10 4.88
C ASN A 53 9.59 -6.45 3.44
N ILE A 54 8.59 -5.75 2.91
CA ILE A 54 8.08 -5.88 1.53
C ILE A 54 8.70 -4.89 0.55
N PHE A 55 9.48 -3.93 1.05
CA PHE A 55 10.17 -2.91 0.23
C PHE A 55 11.63 -3.24 -0.06
N GLY A 56 12.17 -4.29 0.56
CA GLY A 56 13.59 -4.61 0.45
C GLY A 56 14.52 -3.58 1.11
N ILE A 57 14.04 -2.86 2.12
CA ILE A 57 14.82 -1.83 2.82
C ILE A 57 16.03 -2.48 3.50
N LYS A 58 17.24 -2.04 3.14
CA LYS A 58 18.49 -2.47 3.79
C LYS A 58 18.50 -2.01 5.25
N HIS A 59 19.11 -2.82 6.11
CA HIS A 59 19.18 -2.51 7.54
C HIS A 59 19.85 -1.15 7.77
N HIS A 60 19.18 -0.28 8.53
CA HIS A 60 19.66 1.06 8.88
C HIS A 60 19.63 1.36 10.39
N GLY A 61 19.17 0.41 11.21
CA GLY A 61 19.28 0.39 12.67
C GLY A 61 18.30 -0.60 13.30
N GLY A 62 18.53 -0.99 14.55
CA GLY A 62 17.63 -1.89 15.27
C GLY A 62 17.62 -3.33 14.73
N ASP A 63 16.43 -3.91 14.61
CA ASP A 63 16.24 -5.32 14.24
C ASP A 63 16.46 -5.58 12.74
N PHE A 64 17.07 -6.72 12.42
CA PHE A 64 17.32 -7.13 11.04
C PHE A 64 17.10 -8.64 10.83
N VAL A 65 17.00 -9.03 9.56
CA VAL A 65 17.17 -10.41 9.10
C VAL A 65 18.31 -10.47 8.08
N GLU A 66 18.93 -11.64 7.94
CA GLU A 66 19.91 -11.87 6.88
C GLU A 66 19.24 -12.59 5.71
N ALA A 67 19.41 -12.11 4.48
CA ALA A 67 18.88 -12.76 3.29
C ALA A 67 19.83 -12.64 2.10
N TYR A 68 19.71 -13.57 1.14
CA TYR A 68 20.45 -13.48 -0.11
C TYR A 68 19.82 -12.44 -1.03
N THR A 69 20.66 -11.66 -1.71
CA THR A 69 20.27 -10.63 -2.67
C THR A 69 21.22 -10.64 -3.84
N ASN A 70 20.71 -10.29 -5.03
CA ASN A 70 21.53 -10.10 -6.21
C ASN A 70 21.94 -8.63 -6.28
N GLU A 71 23.24 -8.38 -6.32
CA GLU A 71 23.82 -7.05 -6.49
C GLU A 71 24.54 -6.99 -7.84
N TYR A 72 24.44 -5.87 -8.53
CA TYR A 72 25.20 -5.64 -9.76
C TYR A 72 26.48 -4.87 -9.42
N SER A 73 27.63 -5.52 -9.56
CA SER A 73 28.93 -4.94 -9.22
C SER A 73 29.97 -5.32 -10.26
N ASN A 74 30.78 -4.34 -10.70
CA ASN A 74 31.83 -4.53 -11.70
C ASN A 74 31.35 -5.22 -13.00
N GLY A 75 30.17 -4.82 -13.49
CA GLY A 75 29.62 -5.32 -14.75
C GLY A 75 29.03 -6.74 -14.69
N LYS A 76 28.86 -7.33 -13.51
CA LYS A 76 28.27 -8.65 -13.32
C LYS A 76 27.30 -8.70 -12.14
N TRP A 77 26.31 -9.58 -12.22
CA TRP A 77 25.46 -9.93 -11.08
C TRP A 77 26.20 -10.87 -10.14
N ILE A 78 26.18 -10.56 -8.84
CA ILE A 78 26.69 -11.41 -7.76
C ILE A 78 25.59 -11.62 -6.73
N THR A 79 25.52 -12.83 -6.15
CA THR A 79 24.62 -13.10 -5.03
C THR A 79 25.41 -12.98 -3.73
N ILE A 80 24.93 -12.12 -2.83
CA ILE A 80 25.55 -11.91 -1.51
C ILE A 80 24.53 -12.08 -0.40
N LYS A 81 24.99 -12.43 0.80
CA LYS A 81 24.18 -12.33 2.01
C LYS A 81 24.21 -10.88 2.49
N ALA A 82 23.04 -10.26 2.67
CA ALA A 82 22.89 -8.89 3.14
C ALA A 82 21.92 -8.81 4.32
N ARG A 83 22.01 -7.72 5.08
CA ARG A 83 21.08 -7.41 6.17
C ARG A 83 19.95 -6.53 5.67
N PHE A 84 18.73 -6.94 5.93
CA PHE A 84 17.52 -6.20 5.64
C PHE A 84 16.83 -5.82 6.94
N GLN A 85 16.22 -4.63 6.95
CA GLN A 85 15.46 -4.15 8.09
C GLN A 85 14.36 -5.16 8.44
N SER A 86 14.17 -5.44 9.73
CA SER A 86 13.07 -6.27 10.22
C SER A 86 12.09 -5.40 11.01
N TYR A 87 10.82 -5.71 10.86
CA TYR A 87 9.72 -5.01 11.51
C TYR A 87 8.86 -6.00 12.31
N GLU A 88 8.04 -5.46 13.22
CA GLU A 88 7.07 -6.26 13.99
C GLU A 88 5.76 -6.49 13.22
N SER A 89 5.47 -5.66 12.22
CA SER A 89 4.25 -5.71 11.40
C SER A 89 4.42 -5.00 10.06
N PHE A 90 3.47 -5.21 9.14
CA PHE A 90 3.39 -4.45 7.89
C PHE A 90 3.16 -2.96 8.13
N GLU A 91 2.40 -2.60 9.17
CA GLU A 91 2.19 -1.20 9.55
C GLU A 91 3.55 -0.52 9.82
N LYS A 92 4.43 -1.15 10.61
CA LYS A 92 5.79 -0.63 10.87
C LYS A 92 6.66 -0.57 9.63
N CYS A 93 6.52 -1.52 8.71
CA CYS A 93 7.22 -1.47 7.42
C CYS A 93 6.77 -0.26 6.58
N PHE A 94 5.46 0.00 6.51
CA PHE A 94 4.90 1.17 5.82
C PHE A 94 5.26 2.50 6.52
N GLU A 95 5.30 2.52 7.85
CA GLU A 95 5.74 3.70 8.63
C GLU A 95 7.18 4.08 8.31
N ASP A 96 8.10 3.10 8.28
CA ASP A 96 9.52 3.31 7.99
C ASP A 96 9.72 3.82 6.55
N HIS A 97 9.06 3.17 5.58
CA HIS A 97 9.07 3.65 4.20
C HIS A 97 8.52 5.08 4.08
N SER A 98 7.45 5.40 4.81
CA SER A 98 6.86 6.74 4.80
C SER A 98 7.80 7.82 5.33
N GLN A 99 8.77 7.49 6.20
CA GLN A 99 9.76 8.46 6.69
C GLN A 99 10.59 9.07 5.55
N LEU A 100 10.86 8.29 4.49
CA LEU A 100 11.52 8.81 3.30
C LEU A 100 10.70 9.93 2.65
N LEU A 101 9.38 9.73 2.54
CA LEU A 101 8.43 10.62 1.87
C LEU A 101 8.03 11.83 2.72
N LEU A 102 8.45 11.87 3.98
CA LEU A 102 8.27 13.03 4.87
C LEU A 102 9.47 13.99 4.85
N LYS A 103 10.57 13.62 4.19
CA LYS A 103 11.75 14.50 4.05
C LYS A 103 11.38 15.80 3.33
N PRO A 104 12.08 16.92 3.61
CA PRO A 104 11.76 18.24 3.03
C PRO A 104 11.62 18.24 1.51
N LEU A 105 12.39 17.39 0.82
CA LEU A 105 12.34 17.20 -0.63
C LEU A 105 10.95 16.86 -1.17
N TYR A 106 10.14 16.11 -0.42
CA TYR A 106 8.81 15.65 -0.83
C TYR A 106 7.67 16.45 -0.19
N LYS A 107 7.98 17.36 0.75
CA LYS A 107 6.99 18.17 1.46
C LYS A 107 6.07 18.96 0.51
N PRO A 108 6.56 19.62 -0.56
CA PRO A 108 5.67 20.32 -1.49
C PRO A 108 4.65 19.39 -2.16
N CYS A 109 5.05 18.15 -2.50
CA CYS A 109 4.16 17.16 -3.07
C CYS A 109 3.05 16.77 -2.09
N LEU A 110 3.41 16.53 -0.82
CA LEU A 110 2.47 16.17 0.23
C LEU A 110 1.50 17.32 0.56
N ASP A 111 1.99 18.55 0.63
CA ASP A 111 1.17 19.74 0.93
C ASP A 111 0.15 19.99 -0.22
N GLU A 112 0.56 19.86 -1.48
CA GLU A 112 -0.32 19.90 -2.66
C GLU A 112 -1.39 18.79 -2.59
N HIS A 113 -1.00 17.57 -2.21
CA HIS A 113 -1.92 16.45 -2.06
C HIS A 113 -2.94 16.69 -0.96
N LYS A 114 -2.52 17.17 0.22
CA LYS A 114 -3.44 17.50 1.32
C LYS A 114 -4.47 18.56 0.93
N LYS A 115 -4.08 19.52 0.09
CA LYS A 115 -4.97 20.58 -0.40
C LYS A 115 -5.97 20.06 -1.44
N THR A 116 -5.54 19.19 -2.35
CA THR A 116 -6.32 18.83 -3.56
C THR A 116 -6.94 17.45 -3.51
N GLY A 117 -6.45 16.55 -2.65
CA GLY A 117 -6.74 15.12 -2.67
C GLY A 117 -6.25 14.41 -3.94
N ASN A 118 -5.51 15.07 -4.83
CA ASN A 118 -5.18 14.52 -6.14
C ASN A 118 -3.94 13.63 -6.08
N ILE A 119 -4.15 12.31 -6.10
CA ILE A 119 -3.07 11.32 -6.08
C ILE A 119 -2.21 11.35 -7.36
N VAL A 120 -2.77 11.74 -8.51
CA VAL A 120 -2.02 11.82 -9.78
C VAL A 120 -0.95 12.91 -9.70
N ASN A 121 -1.32 14.09 -9.20
CA ASN A 121 -0.37 15.19 -9.02
C ASN A 121 0.68 14.83 -7.97
N TYR A 122 0.28 14.17 -6.89
CA TYR A 122 1.21 13.67 -5.88
C TYR A 122 2.27 12.73 -6.47
N VAL A 123 1.85 11.69 -7.21
CA VAL A 123 2.74 10.71 -7.85
C VAL A 123 3.71 11.40 -8.81
N LYS A 124 3.20 12.26 -9.70
CA LYS A 124 4.03 13.01 -10.67
C LYS A 124 5.03 13.92 -9.98
N CYS A 125 4.67 14.51 -8.85
CA CYS A 125 5.58 15.35 -8.08
C CYS A 125 6.70 14.53 -7.42
N VAL A 126 6.34 13.42 -6.74
CA VAL A 126 7.32 12.55 -6.07
C VAL A 126 8.29 11.92 -7.08
N ALA A 127 7.78 11.47 -8.24
CA ALA A 127 8.57 10.80 -9.27
C ALA A 127 9.80 11.58 -9.73
N LYS A 128 9.71 12.93 -9.77
CA LYS A 128 10.81 13.81 -10.20
C LYS A 128 12.09 13.65 -9.39
N ASN A 129 11.97 13.22 -8.12
CA ASN A 129 13.08 13.10 -7.19
C ASN A 129 13.30 11.67 -6.68
N TYR A 130 12.31 10.78 -6.85
CA TYR A 130 12.36 9.42 -6.32
C TYR A 130 13.11 8.45 -7.24
N ALA A 131 12.97 8.60 -8.56
CA ALA A 131 13.56 7.70 -9.53
C ALA A 131 14.09 8.46 -10.75
N THR A 132 15.16 7.95 -11.35
CA THR A 132 15.68 8.45 -12.63
C THR A 132 14.89 7.92 -13.84
N ASP A 133 14.10 6.86 -13.63
CA ASP A 133 13.23 6.29 -14.65
C ASP A 133 12.11 7.27 -15.03
N VAL A 134 12.15 7.75 -16.28
CA VAL A 134 11.17 8.69 -16.83
C VAL A 134 9.74 8.13 -16.86
N LEU A 135 9.58 6.80 -16.82
CA LEU A 135 8.27 6.13 -16.80
C LEU A 135 7.81 5.77 -15.38
N TYR A 136 8.56 6.15 -14.34
CA TYR A 136 8.25 5.77 -12.96
C TYR A 136 6.85 6.21 -12.53
N ALA A 137 6.47 7.45 -12.82
CA ALA A 137 5.14 7.97 -12.47
C ALA A 137 4.03 7.15 -13.13
N ASP A 138 4.17 6.83 -14.43
CA ASP A 138 3.17 6.07 -15.17
C ASP A 138 3.07 4.63 -14.69
N LYS A 139 4.20 4.00 -14.34
CA LYS A 139 4.22 2.67 -13.72
C LYS A 139 3.42 2.65 -12.41
N ILE A 140 3.68 3.62 -11.53
CA ILE A 140 2.95 3.72 -10.26
C ILE A 140 1.47 3.98 -10.48
N LEU A 141 1.09 4.88 -11.39
CA LEU A 141 -0.32 5.17 -11.68
C LEU A 141 -1.06 3.94 -12.25
N ASN A 142 -0.42 3.19 -13.16
CA ASN A 142 -0.98 1.95 -13.69
C ASN A 142 -1.17 0.89 -12.60
N ILE A 143 -0.22 0.78 -11.66
CA ILE A 143 -0.36 -0.09 -10.49
C ILE A 143 -1.52 0.38 -9.62
N ILE A 144 -1.65 1.69 -9.33
CA ILE A 144 -2.76 2.24 -8.54
C ILE A 144 -4.12 1.88 -9.16
N GLU A 145 -4.28 2.05 -10.48
CA GLU A 145 -5.53 1.68 -11.15
C GLU A 145 -5.80 0.17 -11.08
N THR A 146 -4.75 -0.64 -11.18
CA THR A 146 -4.85 -2.09 -10.97
C THR A 146 -5.30 -2.41 -9.54
N LEU A 147 -4.69 -1.78 -8.54
CA LEU A 147 -5.04 -1.95 -7.12
C LEU A 147 -6.49 -1.54 -6.84
N LYS A 148 -6.96 -0.42 -7.39
CA LYS A 148 -8.36 0.01 -7.25
C LYS A 148 -9.33 -1.05 -7.74
N LYS A 149 -9.05 -1.71 -8.87
CA LYS A 149 -9.85 -2.81 -9.40
C LYS A 149 -9.83 -4.02 -8.48
N TYR A 150 -8.64 -4.44 -8.03
CA TYR A 150 -8.50 -5.59 -7.12
C TYR A 150 -9.19 -5.38 -5.76
N LEU A 151 -9.11 -4.16 -5.22
CA LEU A 151 -9.69 -3.76 -3.95
C LEU A 151 -11.16 -3.31 -4.08
N GLY A 152 -11.70 -3.24 -5.30
CA GLY A 152 -13.07 -2.78 -5.56
C GLY A 152 -13.31 -1.31 -5.21
N LEU A 153 -12.29 -0.45 -5.25
CA LEU A 153 -12.38 0.97 -4.89
C LEU A 153 -13.07 1.83 -5.96
N GLU A 154 -13.31 1.30 -7.16
CA GLU A 154 -14.03 1.99 -8.24
C GLU A 154 -15.52 2.19 -7.93
N TYR A 155 -16.10 1.36 -7.06
CA TYR A 155 -17.54 1.31 -6.77
C TYR A 155 -17.96 2.23 -5.62
N LYS A 156 -17.41 3.45 -5.56
CA LYS A 156 -17.61 4.35 -4.41
C LYS A 156 -19.10 4.62 -4.15
N TYR A 157 -19.88 4.87 -5.20
CA TYR A 157 -21.31 5.14 -5.08
C TYR A 157 -22.09 3.94 -4.55
N GLU A 158 -21.89 2.78 -5.16
CA GLU A 158 -22.57 1.54 -4.78
C GLU A 158 -22.23 1.14 -3.35
N LYS A 159 -20.99 1.38 -2.91
CA LYS A 159 -20.57 1.14 -1.55
C LYS A 159 -21.26 2.06 -0.55
N GLU A 160 -21.44 3.35 -0.87
CA GLU A 160 -22.22 4.24 -0.01
C GLU A 160 -23.69 3.82 0.06
N GLU A 161 -24.30 3.39 -1.05
CA GLU A 161 -25.68 2.88 -1.05
C GLU A 161 -25.82 1.57 -0.25
N ALA A 162 -24.89 0.64 -0.43
CA ALA A 162 -24.83 -0.60 0.34
C ALA A 162 -24.67 -0.32 1.84
N LYS A 163 -23.85 0.68 2.20
CA LYS A 163 -23.66 1.12 3.58
C LYS A 163 -24.96 1.64 4.19
N LYS A 164 -25.66 2.53 3.50
CA LYS A 164 -26.98 3.04 3.94
C LYS A 164 -27.95 1.89 4.22
N PHE A 165 -27.98 0.89 3.34
CA PHE A 165 -28.84 -0.28 3.49
C PHE A 165 -28.50 -1.12 4.73
N VAL A 166 -27.23 -1.49 4.93
CA VAL A 166 -26.85 -2.34 6.07
C VAL A 166 -27.02 -1.63 7.41
N VAL A 167 -26.81 -0.31 7.45
CA VAL A 167 -27.10 0.51 8.64
C VAL A 167 -28.60 0.56 8.91
N ALA A 168 -29.42 0.83 7.90
CA ALA A 168 -30.88 0.88 8.04
C ALA A 168 -31.48 -0.47 8.50
N LYS A 169 -30.86 -1.60 8.13
CA LYS A 169 -31.28 -2.94 8.57
C LYS A 169 -30.67 -3.38 9.91
N GLY A 170 -29.86 -2.53 10.55
CA GLY A 170 -29.18 -2.87 11.81
C GLY A 170 -28.13 -3.98 11.66
N LEU A 171 -27.72 -4.29 10.43
CA LEU A 171 -26.72 -5.32 10.12
C LEU A 171 -25.29 -4.83 10.33
N PHE A 172 -25.10 -3.52 10.42
CA PHE A 172 -23.83 -2.87 10.71
C PHE A 172 -24.07 -1.65 11.61
N LYS A 173 -23.27 -1.52 12.67
CA LYS A 173 -23.23 -0.31 13.52
C LYS A 173 -21.93 0.41 13.23
N PRO A 174 -21.95 1.63 12.67
CA PRO A 174 -20.73 2.38 12.40
C PRO A 174 -19.98 2.67 13.70
N ASP A 175 -18.67 2.41 13.73
CA ASP A 175 -17.78 2.69 14.87
C ASP A 175 -17.24 4.13 14.88
N GLY A 176 -17.84 5.02 14.09
CA GLY A 176 -17.41 6.41 13.92
C GLY A 176 -16.32 6.62 12.88
N THR A 177 -15.68 5.56 12.36
CA THR A 177 -14.75 5.66 11.21
C THR A 177 -15.49 5.36 9.91
N GLU A 178 -16.38 6.28 9.55
CA GLU A 178 -17.38 6.13 8.50
C GLU A 178 -16.84 5.74 7.10
N ASP A 179 -15.55 6.01 6.86
CA ASP A 179 -14.84 5.76 5.60
C ASP A 179 -14.12 4.39 5.58
N TYR A 180 -13.92 3.73 6.73
CA TYR A 180 -13.18 2.46 6.76
C TYR A 180 -13.98 1.33 6.09
N TRP A 181 -15.28 1.23 6.37
CA TRP A 181 -16.14 0.19 5.81
C TRP A 181 -16.25 0.28 4.28
N THR A 182 -16.46 1.48 3.72
CA THR A 182 -16.52 1.66 2.27
C THR A 182 -15.14 1.52 1.60
N ARG A 183 -14.05 1.80 2.29
CA ARG A 183 -12.69 1.51 1.77
C ARG A 183 -12.35 0.02 1.76
N THR A 184 -12.96 -0.78 2.63
CA THR A 184 -12.58 -2.19 2.84
C THR A 184 -13.55 -3.20 2.24
N ILE A 185 -14.83 -2.85 2.05
CA ILE A 185 -15.80 -3.77 1.44
C ILE A 185 -15.38 -4.11 0.00
N ASN A 186 -15.33 -5.40 -0.32
CA ASN A 186 -14.95 -5.89 -1.65
C ASN A 186 -16.17 -5.96 -2.59
N ARG A 187 -15.91 -6.23 -3.88
CA ARG A 187 -16.95 -6.29 -4.91
C ARG A 187 -17.94 -7.44 -4.71
N GLU A 188 -17.51 -8.57 -4.17
CA GLU A 188 -18.36 -9.77 -3.99
C GLU A 188 -19.37 -9.54 -2.86
N ASP A 189 -18.92 -9.03 -1.72
CA ASP A 189 -19.77 -8.62 -0.60
C ASP A 189 -20.72 -7.50 -1.03
N LEU A 190 -20.20 -6.53 -1.78
CA LEU A 190 -21.00 -5.45 -2.35
C LEU A 190 -22.09 -5.99 -3.28
N ALA A 191 -21.77 -6.95 -4.15
CA ALA A 191 -22.74 -7.56 -5.05
C ALA A 191 -23.84 -8.34 -4.30
N VAL A 192 -23.50 -9.01 -3.20
CA VAL A 192 -24.48 -9.68 -2.34
C VAL A 192 -25.44 -8.67 -1.71
N ILE A 193 -24.93 -7.54 -1.22
CA ILE A 193 -25.75 -6.47 -0.63
C ILE A 193 -26.64 -5.83 -1.70
N LEU A 194 -26.08 -5.47 -2.86
CA LEU A 194 -26.82 -4.86 -3.97
C LEU A 194 -27.92 -5.78 -4.52
N LYS A 195 -27.68 -7.10 -4.58
CA LYS A 195 -28.73 -8.07 -4.98
C LYS A 195 -29.90 -8.08 -4.00
N ARG A 196 -29.64 -7.89 -2.70
CA ARG A 196 -30.69 -7.78 -1.66
C ARG A 196 -31.41 -6.43 -1.70
N LEU A 197 -30.74 -5.38 -2.19
CA LEU A 197 -31.34 -4.07 -2.43
C LEU A 197 -32.31 -4.07 -3.61
N GLY A 198 -31.95 -4.71 -4.72
CA GLY A 198 -32.78 -4.75 -5.94
C GLY A 198 -33.90 -5.79 -5.95
N GLY A 199 -34.07 -6.54 -4.87
CA GLY A 199 -35.09 -7.60 -4.72
C GLY A 199 -36.16 -7.30 -3.68
N ALA A 200 -36.32 -6.04 -3.25
CA ALA A 200 -37.33 -5.56 -2.32
C ALA A 200 -38.38 -4.71 -3.03
#